data_AF-A0A7Y1XRJ2-F1
#
_entry.id   AF-A0A7Y1XRJ2-F1
#
_cell.length_a   1.000
_cell.length_b   1.000
_cell.length_c   1.000
_cell.angle_alpha   90.00
_cell.angle_beta   90.00
_cell.angle_gamma   90.00
#
_symmetry.space_group_name_H-M   'P 1'
#
loop_
_entity.id
_entity.type
_entity.pdbx_description
1 polymer ?
#
loop_
_entity_poly.entity_id
_entity_poly.type
_entity_poly.pdbx_seq_one_letter_code
_entity_poly.pdbx_strand_id
1 'polypeptide(L)'
;MKYLVALIMGIATGGAVAFGLLYFNPFMSTSNVSPIMVSDRQQFSLNYSAVAKHAIAYTNNGESRIAPHPGKILQLWEPPIRQTSALVVKLHDARNNPVGIGIKMSSNSERTRVLNGEALADSVWHVFLPNEGTLLIAQTENYWNFLRDIVVPAHWNSGNGWKGNWHGTLTNGPGALGTAVVHGNSGIYAGLESEAIELITAKAYSSTAGPVAMTGQLIVELPAAGDELTATSTRTSRR
;
A
#
# COMPACT_ATOMS: atom_id res chain seq x y z
N MET A 1 1.68 40.44 -28.19
CA MET A 1 2.08 39.02 -28.44
C MET A 1 3.42 38.64 -27.82
N LYS A 2 4.51 39.38 -28.00
CA LYS A 2 5.85 39.02 -27.47
C LYS A 2 5.88 38.73 -25.96
N TYR A 3 5.18 39.55 -25.16
CA TYR A 3 5.08 39.35 -23.71
C TYR A 3 4.28 38.11 -23.30
N LEU A 4 3.24 37.77 -24.07
CA LEU A 4 2.45 36.55 -23.84
C LEU A 4 3.28 35.30 -24.14
N VAL A 5 4.05 35.32 -25.22
CA VAL A 5 4.97 34.21 -25.57
C VAL A 5 6.06 34.07 -24.50
N ALA A 6 6.65 35.17 -24.04
CA ALA A 6 7.64 35.16 -22.96
C ALA A 6 7.05 34.62 -21.65
N LEU A 7 5.81 34.98 -21.30
CA LEU A 7 5.12 34.46 -20.12
C LEU A 7 4.88 32.94 -20.23
N ILE A 8 4.36 32.47 -21.36
CA ILE A 8 4.12 31.04 -21.60
C ILE A 8 5.44 30.25 -21.52
N MET A 9 6.49 30.75 -22.15
CA MET A 9 7.82 30.13 -22.10
C MET A 9 8.42 30.15 -20.69
N GLY A 10 8.21 31.23 -19.93
CA GLY A 10 8.62 31.34 -18.53
C GLY A 10 7.91 30.33 -17.65
N ILE A 11 6.59 30.19 -17.79
CA ILE A 11 5.79 29.20 -17.04
C ILE A 11 6.19 27.77 -17.44
N ALA A 12 6.36 27.49 -18.74
CA ALA A 12 6.75 26.17 -19.22
C ALA A 12 8.14 25.78 -18.72
N THR A 13 9.13 26.68 -18.82
CA THR A 13 10.48 26.44 -18.32
C THR A 13 10.50 26.29 -16.80
N GLY A 14 9.82 27.19 -16.08
CA GLY A 14 9.71 27.11 -14.61
C GLY A 14 9.05 25.82 -14.15
N GLY A 15 7.97 25.40 -14.82
CA GLY A 15 7.29 24.13 -14.57
C GLY A 15 8.20 22.93 -14.84
N ALA A 16 8.95 22.93 -15.95
CA ALA A 16 9.89 21.87 -16.28
C ALA A 16 11.02 21.76 -15.25
N VAL A 17 11.58 22.89 -14.80
CA VAL A 17 12.61 22.92 -13.75
C VAL A 17 12.05 22.43 -12.42
N ALA A 18 10.88 22.91 -12.01
CA ALA A 18 10.23 22.48 -10.77
C ALA A 18 9.94 20.97 -10.80
N PHE A 19 9.41 20.46 -11.90
CA PHE A 19 9.17 19.02 -12.08
C PHE A 19 10.48 18.22 -12.04
N GLY A 20 11.53 18.68 -12.74
CA GLY A 20 12.84 18.03 -12.72
C GLY A 20 13.44 17.98 -11.32
N LEU A 21 13.31 19.07 -10.55
CA LEU A 21 13.75 19.10 -9.15
C LEU A 21 12.98 18.11 -8.28
N LEU A 22 11.68 17.92 -8.48
CA LEU A 22 10.91 16.91 -7.73
C LEU A 22 11.27 15.49 -8.13
N TYR A 23 11.40 15.23 -9.43
CA TYR A 23 11.62 13.88 -9.95
C TYR A 23 13.03 13.36 -9.63
N PHE A 24 14.05 14.20 -9.74
CA PHE A 24 15.46 13.83 -9.53
C PHE A 24 16.01 14.22 -8.16
N ASN A 25 15.18 14.63 -7.20
CA ASN A 25 15.65 15.10 -5.89
C ASN A 25 16.43 13.99 -5.14
N PRO A 26 17.75 14.13 -4.94
CA PRO A 26 18.53 13.11 -4.24
C PRO A 26 18.32 13.13 -2.72
N PHE A 27 17.66 14.16 -2.18
CA PHE A 27 17.36 14.29 -0.75
C PHE A 27 16.02 13.68 -0.34
N MET A 28 15.24 13.15 -1.31
CA MET A 28 14.03 12.39 -0.99
C MET A 28 14.42 11.02 -0.44
N SER A 29 13.83 10.63 0.69
CA SER A 29 14.17 9.41 1.42
C SER A 29 14.22 8.20 0.49
N THR A 30 15.41 7.62 0.34
CA THR A 30 15.58 6.30 -0.25
C THR A 30 14.86 5.28 0.62
N SER A 31 14.22 4.29 0.01
CA SER A 31 13.53 3.20 0.70
C SER A 31 14.47 2.58 1.75
N ASN A 32 14.19 2.81 3.03
CA ASN A 32 14.90 2.13 4.10
C ASN A 32 14.50 0.65 4.05
N VAL A 33 15.49 -0.24 4.13
CA VAL A 33 15.21 -1.67 4.30
C VAL A 33 14.50 -1.81 5.64
N SER A 34 13.25 -2.30 5.63
CA SER A 34 12.51 -2.47 6.87
C SER A 34 13.23 -3.48 7.77
N PRO A 35 13.36 -3.20 9.09
CA PRO A 35 13.96 -4.13 10.04
C PRO A 35 13.31 -5.52 10.03
N ILE A 36 12.01 -5.61 9.71
CA ILE A 36 11.30 -6.89 9.59
C ILE A 36 11.94 -7.77 8.50
N MET A 37 12.44 -7.19 7.40
CA MET A 37 13.10 -7.97 6.33
C MET A 37 14.41 -8.62 6.76
N VAL A 38 15.02 -8.14 7.85
CA VAL A 38 16.31 -8.60 8.37
C VAL A 38 16.19 -9.17 9.79
N SER A 39 14.97 -9.30 10.30
CA SER A 39 14.66 -9.82 11.63
C SER A 39 14.75 -11.35 11.62
N ASP A 40 15.42 -11.93 12.63
CA ASP A 40 15.47 -13.38 12.85
C ASP A 40 14.18 -13.93 13.50
N ARG A 41 13.21 -13.05 13.79
CA ARG A 41 11.93 -13.46 14.36
C ARG A 41 11.12 -14.26 13.37
N GLN A 42 10.25 -15.13 13.89
CA GLN A 42 9.35 -15.90 13.06
C GLN A 42 8.42 -14.95 12.29
N GLN A 43 8.23 -15.21 11.00
CA GLN A 43 7.37 -14.40 10.14
C GLN A 43 6.47 -15.32 9.35
N PHE A 44 5.30 -14.81 8.98
CA PHE A 44 4.49 -15.41 7.92
C PHE A 44 4.19 -14.36 6.86
N SER A 45 3.94 -14.84 5.63
CA SER A 45 3.66 -13.96 4.50
C SER A 45 2.37 -14.35 3.79
N LEU A 46 1.62 -13.32 3.39
CA LEU A 46 0.37 -13.44 2.67
C LEU A 46 0.50 -12.72 1.34
N ASN A 47 0.44 -13.49 0.26
CA ASN A 47 0.53 -13.02 -1.11
C ASN A 47 -0.85 -12.72 -1.68
N TYR A 48 -0.97 -11.64 -2.44
CA TYR A 48 -2.20 -11.26 -3.10
C TYR A 48 -1.94 -10.60 -4.46
N SER A 49 -2.94 -10.59 -5.34
CA SER A 49 -2.84 -9.87 -6.61
C SER A 49 -3.29 -8.41 -6.44
N ALA A 50 -2.42 -7.47 -6.80
CA ALA A 50 -2.71 -6.04 -6.80
C ALA A 50 -3.37 -5.57 -8.11
N VAL A 51 -3.90 -6.49 -8.90
CA VAL A 51 -4.63 -6.21 -10.14
C VAL A 51 -6.12 -6.23 -9.83
N ALA A 52 -6.82 -5.11 -10.02
CA ALA A 52 -8.23 -4.96 -9.65
C ALA A 52 -9.15 -6.03 -10.27
N LYS A 53 -8.86 -6.49 -11.49
CA LYS A 53 -9.62 -7.57 -12.17
C LYS A 53 -9.46 -8.95 -11.53
N HIS A 54 -8.46 -9.14 -10.68
CA HIS A 54 -8.23 -10.40 -9.94
C HIS A 54 -8.77 -10.32 -8.51
N ALA A 55 -9.22 -9.15 -8.08
CA ALA A 55 -9.83 -8.95 -6.78
C ALA A 55 -11.22 -9.63 -6.73
N ILE A 56 -11.66 -10.00 -5.53
CA ILE A 56 -13.06 -10.37 -5.29
C ILE A 56 -13.93 -9.12 -5.48
N ALA A 57 -13.47 -7.99 -4.94
CA ALA A 57 -14.09 -6.69 -5.11
C ALA A 57 -13.03 -5.58 -5.10
N TYR A 58 -13.20 -4.55 -5.91
CA TYR A 58 -12.42 -3.34 -5.90
C TYR A 58 -13.32 -2.14 -6.23
N THR A 59 -13.19 -1.06 -5.47
CA THR A 59 -13.85 0.22 -5.77
C THR A 59 -13.00 1.40 -5.31
N ASN A 60 -13.33 2.57 -5.86
CA ASN A 60 -12.69 3.85 -5.61
C ASN A 60 -13.69 4.98 -5.86
N ASN A 61 -13.21 6.22 -5.88
CA ASN A 61 -14.00 7.44 -6.04
C ASN A 61 -14.32 7.85 -7.49
N GLY A 62 -13.89 7.07 -8.48
CA GLY A 62 -14.06 7.37 -9.90
C GLY A 62 -13.09 8.38 -10.52
N GLU A 63 -12.18 8.95 -9.75
CA GLU A 63 -11.07 9.75 -10.29
C GLU A 63 -9.89 8.87 -10.74
N SER A 64 -9.81 7.64 -10.21
CA SER A 64 -8.83 6.63 -10.63
C SER A 64 -9.19 6.04 -11.99
N ARG A 65 -8.16 5.77 -12.81
CA ARG A 65 -8.31 5.05 -14.09
C ARG A 65 -8.62 3.57 -13.93
N ILE A 66 -8.44 3.04 -12.72
CA ILE A 66 -8.75 1.64 -12.42
C ILE A 66 -10.26 1.53 -12.23
N ALA A 67 -10.95 0.86 -13.14
CA ALA A 67 -12.39 0.66 -13.02
C ALA A 67 -12.73 -0.25 -11.82
N PRO A 68 -13.85 -0.01 -11.12
CA PRO A 68 -14.37 -0.94 -10.13
C PRO A 68 -14.55 -2.35 -10.70
N HIS A 69 -14.38 -3.35 -9.84
CA HIS A 69 -14.54 -4.74 -10.21
C HIS A 69 -15.25 -5.50 -9.09
N PRO A 70 -16.23 -6.37 -9.38
CA PRO A 70 -16.86 -6.59 -10.68
C PRO A 70 -17.61 -5.35 -11.19
N GLY A 71 -17.92 -5.28 -12.50
CA GLY A 71 -18.40 -4.06 -13.16
C GLY A 71 -19.73 -3.46 -12.68
N LYS A 72 -20.39 -4.07 -11.68
CA LYS A 72 -21.61 -3.55 -11.04
C LYS A 72 -21.34 -2.88 -9.67
N ILE A 73 -20.11 -2.90 -9.18
CA ILE A 73 -19.77 -2.22 -7.94
C ILE A 73 -19.76 -0.71 -8.19
N LEU A 74 -20.47 0.02 -7.32
CA LEU A 74 -20.55 1.48 -7.37
C LEU A 74 -19.28 2.11 -6.82
N GLN A 75 -18.95 3.28 -7.37
CA GLN A 75 -17.88 4.14 -6.88
C GLN A 75 -18.30 4.83 -5.57
N LEU A 76 -17.31 5.13 -4.73
CA LEU A 76 -17.48 5.82 -3.46
C LEU A 76 -17.54 7.33 -3.71
N TRP A 77 -18.75 7.90 -3.73
CA TRP A 77 -18.98 9.30 -4.12
C TRP A 77 -19.28 10.19 -2.91
N GLU A 78 -19.66 9.61 -1.78
CA GLU A 78 -20.05 10.36 -0.60
C GLU A 78 -18.87 11.14 -0.02
N PRO A 79 -19.04 12.42 0.36
CA PRO A 79 -17.96 13.28 0.80
C PRO A 79 -16.99 12.71 1.83
N PRO A 80 -17.41 11.91 2.84
CA PRO A 80 -16.50 11.34 3.84
C PRO A 80 -15.59 10.22 3.32
N ILE A 81 -15.99 9.53 2.24
CA ILE A 81 -15.29 8.34 1.71
C ILE A 81 -14.82 8.53 0.25
N ARG A 82 -15.03 9.72 -0.32
CA ARG A 82 -14.63 10.06 -1.70
C ARG A 82 -13.13 10.07 -1.96
N GLN A 83 -12.29 9.91 -0.94
CA GLN A 83 -10.83 9.79 -1.09
C GLN A 83 -10.36 8.38 -0.77
N THR A 84 -11.30 7.45 -0.62
CA THR A 84 -11.05 6.07 -0.22
C THR A 84 -11.08 5.14 -1.43
N SER A 85 -10.26 4.10 -1.38
CA SER A 85 -10.40 2.90 -2.20
C SER A 85 -10.54 1.69 -1.30
N ALA A 86 -11.28 0.70 -1.77
CA ALA A 86 -11.48 -0.56 -1.07
C ALA A 86 -11.15 -1.73 -1.99
N LEU A 87 -10.45 -2.71 -1.45
CA LEU A 87 -9.97 -3.89 -2.15
C LEU A 87 -10.26 -5.13 -1.30
N VAL A 88 -10.96 -6.10 -1.87
CA VAL A 88 -11.20 -7.42 -1.27
C VAL A 88 -10.50 -8.45 -2.13
N VAL A 89 -9.58 -9.21 -1.55
CA VAL A 89 -8.70 -10.13 -2.27
C VAL A 89 -8.59 -11.47 -1.57
N LYS A 90 -8.32 -12.51 -2.37
CA LYS A 90 -7.86 -13.79 -1.84
C LYS A 90 -6.39 -13.69 -1.44
N LEU A 91 -6.08 -14.19 -0.26
CA LEU A 91 -4.74 -14.26 0.29
C LEU A 91 -4.19 -15.68 0.10
N HIS A 92 -2.90 -15.76 -0.22
CA HIS A 92 -2.20 -17.03 -0.45
C HIS A 92 -0.97 -17.13 0.44
N ASP A 93 -0.62 -18.34 0.86
CA ASP A 93 0.64 -18.60 1.57
C ASP A 93 1.85 -18.53 0.62
N ALA A 94 3.06 -18.80 1.15
CA ALA A 94 4.28 -18.87 0.36
C ALA A 94 4.30 -20.01 -0.69
N ARG A 95 3.42 -21.00 -0.54
CA ARG A 95 3.24 -22.13 -1.47
C ARG A 95 2.12 -21.86 -2.48
N ASN A 96 1.58 -20.63 -2.50
CA ASN A 96 0.48 -20.20 -3.37
C ASN A 96 -0.85 -20.93 -3.11
N ASN A 97 -1.05 -21.50 -1.92
CA ASN A 97 -2.33 -22.05 -1.51
C ASN A 97 -3.23 -20.93 -0.99
N PRO A 98 -4.53 -20.88 -1.34
CA PRO A 98 -5.44 -19.91 -0.78
C PRO A 98 -5.66 -20.19 0.72
N VAL A 99 -5.39 -19.20 1.56
CA VAL A 99 -5.47 -19.33 3.03
C VAL A 99 -6.48 -18.39 3.67
N GLY A 100 -7.00 -17.41 2.92
CA GLY A 100 -8.03 -16.51 3.46
C GLY A 100 -8.40 -15.34 2.56
N ILE A 101 -8.99 -14.32 3.16
CA ILE A 101 -9.47 -13.11 2.51
C ILE A 101 -8.87 -11.89 3.21
N GLY A 102 -8.42 -10.93 2.43
CA GLY A 102 -7.96 -9.62 2.91
C GLY A 102 -8.88 -8.54 2.39
N ILE A 103 -9.25 -7.61 3.27
CA ILE A 103 -9.99 -6.40 2.93
C ILE A 103 -9.06 -5.23 3.24
N LYS A 104 -8.61 -4.52 2.21
CA LYS A 104 -7.85 -3.28 2.35
C LYS A 104 -8.76 -2.09 2.12
N MET A 105 -8.69 -1.12 3.01
CA MET A 105 -9.21 0.22 2.77
C MET A 105 -8.05 1.19 2.82
N SER A 106 -7.93 2.08 1.85
CA SER A 106 -6.89 3.11 1.84
C SER A 106 -7.50 4.46 1.47
N SER A 107 -7.03 5.52 2.10
CA SER A 107 -7.43 6.90 1.81
C SER A 107 -6.21 7.77 1.65
N ASN A 108 -6.30 8.79 0.79
CA ASN A 108 -5.25 9.80 0.68
C ASN A 108 -4.98 10.45 2.04
N SER A 109 -3.72 10.60 2.41
CA SER A 109 -3.32 11.20 3.68
C SER A 109 -3.09 12.70 3.51
N GLU A 110 -3.65 13.50 4.43
CA GLU A 110 -3.43 14.96 4.50
C GLU A 110 -1.97 15.31 4.83
N ARG A 111 -1.19 14.35 5.32
CA ARG A 111 0.23 14.52 5.64
C ARG A 111 1.14 14.48 4.41
N THR A 112 0.60 14.19 3.23
CA THR A 112 1.35 14.08 1.98
C THR A 112 2.16 15.34 1.68
N ARG A 113 3.49 15.22 1.56
CA ARG A 113 4.39 16.30 1.13
C ARG A 113 5.19 15.89 -0.10
N VAL A 114 4.68 16.22 -1.30
CA VAL A 114 5.32 15.86 -2.57
C VAL A 114 6.77 16.38 -2.68
N LEU A 115 7.06 17.56 -2.10
CA LEU A 115 8.42 18.11 -2.06
C LEU A 115 9.42 17.22 -1.31
N ASN A 116 8.93 16.38 -0.40
CA ASN A 116 9.72 15.43 0.40
C ASN A 116 9.73 14.02 -0.22
N GLY A 117 9.12 13.81 -1.39
CA GLY A 117 8.99 12.48 -1.98
C GLY A 117 7.96 11.63 -1.27
N GLU A 118 6.88 12.26 -0.82
CA GLU A 118 5.79 11.60 -0.13
C GLU A 118 4.53 11.67 -1.00
N ALA A 119 3.93 10.52 -1.25
CA ALA A 119 2.58 10.37 -1.79
C ALA A 119 1.86 9.39 -0.86
N LEU A 120 1.32 9.92 0.25
CA LEU A 120 0.91 9.10 1.38
C LEU A 120 -0.55 8.67 1.28
N ALA A 121 -0.80 7.42 1.65
CA ALA A 121 -2.13 6.91 1.90
C ALA A 121 -2.19 6.25 3.27
N ASP A 122 -3.18 6.59 4.08
CA ASP A 122 -3.47 5.87 5.31
C ASP A 122 -4.35 4.67 4.97
N SER A 123 -3.95 3.48 5.40
CA SER A 123 -4.63 2.24 5.05
C SER A 123 -4.80 1.29 6.23
N VAL A 124 -5.82 0.45 6.11
CA VAL A 124 -6.09 -0.63 7.05
C VAL A 124 -6.34 -1.90 6.25
N TRP A 125 -5.76 -3.01 6.71
CA TRP A 125 -6.16 -4.35 6.32
C TRP A 125 -7.00 -4.98 7.40
N HIS A 126 -8.07 -5.64 7.01
CA HIS A 126 -8.73 -6.67 7.79
C HIS A 126 -8.46 -8.02 7.12
N VAL A 127 -7.77 -8.89 7.83
CA VAL A 127 -7.33 -10.20 7.33
C VAL A 127 -8.14 -11.28 8.05
N PHE A 128 -8.79 -12.14 7.28
CA PHE A 128 -9.55 -13.29 7.77
C PHE A 128 -8.94 -14.58 7.24
N LEU A 129 -8.41 -15.39 8.16
CA LEU A 129 -7.81 -16.70 7.91
C LEU A 129 -8.70 -17.76 8.57
N PRO A 130 -9.53 -18.52 7.82
CA PRO A 130 -10.63 -19.31 8.38
C PRO A 130 -10.25 -20.27 9.52
N ASN A 131 -9.04 -20.85 9.47
CA ASN A 131 -8.58 -21.85 10.45
C ASN A 131 -7.63 -21.26 11.50
N GLU A 132 -7.28 -19.99 11.39
CA GLU A 132 -6.25 -19.37 12.22
C GLU A 132 -6.78 -18.15 12.98
N GLY A 133 -7.67 -17.36 12.40
CA GLY A 133 -8.29 -16.22 13.06
C GLY A 133 -8.27 -14.94 12.23
N THR A 134 -8.24 -13.80 12.90
CA THR A 134 -8.31 -12.48 12.25
C THR A 134 -7.26 -11.52 12.75
N LEU A 135 -6.79 -10.67 11.84
CA LEU A 135 -5.82 -9.62 12.09
C LEU A 135 -6.33 -8.29 11.53
N LEU A 136 -6.00 -7.20 12.20
CA LEU A 136 -6.12 -5.85 11.70
C LEU A 136 -4.71 -5.28 11.56
N ILE A 137 -4.38 -4.74 10.38
CA ILE A 137 -3.07 -4.14 10.11
C ILE A 137 -3.30 -2.69 9.73
N ALA A 138 -2.85 -1.76 10.56
CA ALA A 138 -2.93 -0.33 10.30
C ALA A 138 -1.59 0.19 9.78
N GLN A 139 -1.61 0.95 8.70
CA GLN A 139 -0.40 1.47 8.09
C GLN A 139 -0.57 2.83 7.43
N THR A 140 0.54 3.52 7.26
CA THR A 140 0.70 4.61 6.31
C THR A 140 1.59 4.10 5.19
N GLU A 141 1.17 4.28 3.96
CA GLU A 141 1.87 3.85 2.75
C GLU A 141 2.44 5.06 2.02
N ASN A 142 3.64 4.93 1.45
CA ASN A 142 4.21 5.92 0.55
C ASN A 142 4.30 5.36 -0.88
N TYR A 143 3.43 5.87 -1.75
CA TYR A 143 3.38 5.49 -3.17
C TYR A 143 4.36 6.25 -4.05
N TRP A 144 5.16 7.19 -3.51
CA TRP A 144 5.99 8.07 -4.33
C TRP A 144 6.95 7.30 -5.26
N ASN A 145 7.66 6.31 -4.73
CA ASN A 145 8.58 5.50 -5.51
C ASN A 145 7.85 4.71 -6.60
N PHE A 146 6.67 4.16 -6.29
CA PHE A 146 5.82 3.50 -7.29
C PHE A 146 5.38 4.47 -8.40
N LEU A 147 4.95 5.68 -8.04
CA LEU A 147 4.54 6.69 -9.00
C LEU A 147 5.71 7.14 -9.89
N ARG A 148 6.86 7.44 -9.28
CA ARG A 148 8.08 7.90 -9.97
C ARG A 148 8.65 6.83 -10.90
N ASP A 149 8.76 5.59 -10.44
CA ASP A 149 9.52 4.55 -11.15
C ASP A 149 8.66 3.75 -12.15
N ILE A 150 7.33 3.76 -11.99
CA ILE A 150 6.41 2.97 -12.83
C ILE A 150 5.38 3.87 -13.52
N VAL A 151 4.60 4.64 -12.75
CA VAL A 151 3.42 5.35 -13.32
C VAL A 151 3.84 6.47 -14.25
N VAL A 152 4.80 7.30 -13.86
CA VAL A 152 5.30 8.40 -14.70
C VAL A 152 5.95 7.86 -15.98
N PRO A 153 6.91 6.90 -15.94
CA PRO A 153 7.47 6.30 -17.14
C PRO A 153 6.43 5.65 -18.07
N ALA A 154 5.37 5.04 -17.51
CA ALA A 154 4.30 4.47 -18.32
C ALA A 154 3.55 5.50 -19.16
N HIS A 155 3.48 6.76 -18.70
CA HIS A 155 2.84 7.87 -19.43
C HIS A 155 3.78 8.54 -20.44
N TRP A 156 5.10 8.42 -20.27
CA TRP A 156 6.08 8.97 -21.20
C TRP A 156 6.40 8.03 -22.35
N ASN A 157 6.19 6.73 -22.15
CA ASN A 157 6.36 5.74 -23.20
C ASN A 157 5.23 5.84 -24.23
N SER A 158 5.56 5.82 -25.52
CA SER A 158 4.60 5.83 -26.63
C SER A 158 3.64 4.62 -26.60
N GLY A 159 4.06 3.52 -25.98
CA GLY A 159 3.22 2.35 -25.72
C GLY A 159 2.20 2.50 -24.59
N ASN A 160 2.14 3.67 -23.91
CA ASN A 160 1.22 3.95 -22.81
C ASN A 160 1.29 2.93 -21.66
N GLY A 161 2.48 2.36 -21.43
CA GLY A 161 2.70 1.33 -20.44
C GLY A 161 4.16 1.18 -20.04
N TRP A 162 4.37 0.40 -18.98
CA TRP A 162 5.66 0.08 -18.40
C TRP A 162 5.79 -1.43 -18.24
N LYS A 163 6.98 -1.97 -18.48
CA LYS A 163 7.35 -3.37 -18.23
C LYS A 163 8.74 -3.40 -17.61
N GLY A 164 8.94 -4.29 -16.64
CA GLY A 164 10.21 -4.42 -15.94
C GLY A 164 10.11 -5.38 -14.77
N ASN A 165 11.07 -5.32 -13.85
CA ASN A 165 10.95 -5.93 -12.54
C ASN A 165 11.20 -4.82 -11.53
N TRP A 166 10.17 -4.43 -10.80
CA TRP A 166 10.25 -3.45 -9.72
C TRP A 166 9.77 -4.09 -8.44
N HIS A 167 10.48 -3.81 -7.35
CA HIS A 167 10.18 -4.27 -6.01
C HIS A 167 10.31 -3.10 -5.06
N GLY A 168 9.32 -2.91 -4.19
CA GLY A 168 9.36 -1.82 -3.22
C GLY A 168 8.42 -2.06 -2.04
N THR A 169 8.85 -1.57 -0.88
CA THR A 169 8.02 -1.47 0.33
C THR A 169 7.11 -0.26 0.20
N LEU A 170 5.81 -0.46 0.44
CA LEU A 170 4.87 0.65 0.54
C LEU A 170 4.78 1.20 1.96
N THR A 171 4.84 0.33 2.96
CA THR A 171 4.70 0.70 4.36
C THR A 171 5.76 1.71 4.80
N ASN A 172 5.30 2.75 5.49
CA ASN A 172 6.09 3.87 5.98
C ASN A 172 5.69 4.27 7.43
N GLY A 173 4.94 3.41 8.13
CA GLY A 173 4.45 3.67 9.48
C GLY A 173 3.07 3.03 9.72
N PRO A 174 2.44 3.29 10.87
CA PRO A 174 2.81 4.26 11.90
C PRO A 174 3.89 3.80 12.91
N GLY A 175 4.38 2.56 12.81
CA GLY A 175 5.45 2.04 13.66
C GLY A 175 6.74 2.85 13.54
N ALA A 176 7.54 2.85 14.61
CA ALA A 176 8.70 3.72 14.77
C ALA A 176 9.79 3.51 13.70
N LEU A 177 9.83 2.34 13.07
CA LEU A 177 10.81 1.96 12.06
C LEU A 177 10.21 1.89 10.65
N GLY A 178 9.10 2.61 10.42
CA GLY A 178 8.40 2.60 9.13
C GLY A 178 7.60 1.32 8.90
N THR A 179 7.23 0.63 9.97
CA THR A 179 6.44 -0.61 9.98
C THR A 179 4.96 -0.32 10.22
N ALA A 180 4.10 -1.23 9.79
CA ALA A 180 2.69 -1.24 10.10
C ALA A 180 2.48 -1.81 11.51
N VAL A 181 1.36 -1.46 12.14
CA VAL A 181 0.97 -2.02 13.43
C VAL A 181 -0.09 -3.10 13.21
N VAL A 182 0.08 -4.25 13.86
CA VAL A 182 -0.78 -5.43 13.75
C VAL A 182 -1.47 -5.67 15.08
N HIS A 183 -2.79 -5.84 15.03
CA HIS A 183 -3.61 -6.28 16.15
C HIS A 183 -4.35 -7.56 15.77
N GLY A 184 -4.16 -8.63 16.54
CA GLY A 184 -4.87 -9.87 16.34
C GLY A 184 -6.13 -9.95 17.18
N ASN A 185 -7.24 -10.21 16.49
CA ASN A 185 -8.58 -10.08 17.07
C ASN A 185 -9.18 -11.43 17.49
N SER A 186 -8.82 -12.53 16.83
CA SER A 186 -9.40 -13.85 17.09
C SER A 186 -8.49 -15.01 16.71
N GLY A 187 -8.88 -16.22 17.14
CA GLY A 187 -8.19 -17.46 16.84
C GLY A 187 -6.80 -17.54 17.50
N ILE A 188 -5.82 -18.12 16.81
CA ILE A 188 -4.43 -18.22 17.27
C ILE A 188 -3.75 -16.85 17.38
N TYR A 189 -4.33 -15.83 16.76
CA TYR A 189 -3.83 -14.45 16.78
C TYR A 189 -4.50 -13.59 17.86
N ALA A 190 -5.44 -14.13 18.65
CA ALA A 190 -6.16 -13.31 19.63
C ALA A 190 -5.19 -12.65 20.64
N GLY A 191 -5.26 -11.31 20.74
CA GLY A 191 -4.40 -10.53 21.62
C GLY A 191 -2.98 -10.30 21.10
N LEU A 192 -2.67 -10.71 19.87
CA LEU A 192 -1.39 -10.42 19.23
C LEU A 192 -1.23 -8.91 19.03
N GLU A 193 -0.12 -8.36 19.48
CA GLU A 193 0.38 -7.03 19.09
C GLU A 193 1.73 -7.22 18.40
N SER A 194 1.84 -6.79 17.15
CA SER A 194 3.06 -6.99 16.37
C SER A 194 3.21 -5.93 15.28
N GLU A 195 4.21 -6.11 14.43
CA GLU A 195 4.50 -5.26 13.30
C GLU A 195 4.39 -6.01 11.97
N ALA A 196 4.18 -5.26 10.89
CA ALA A 196 4.14 -5.80 9.53
C ALA A 196 4.72 -4.85 8.50
N ILE A 197 4.95 -5.37 7.30
CA ILE A 197 5.23 -4.58 6.10
C ILE A 197 4.45 -5.11 4.90
N GLU A 198 4.17 -4.20 3.98
CA GLU A 198 3.59 -4.49 2.68
C GLU A 198 4.61 -4.20 1.59
N LEU A 199 4.94 -5.24 0.84
CA LEU A 199 5.79 -5.19 -0.34
C LEU A 199 4.93 -5.30 -1.59
N ILE A 200 5.33 -4.60 -2.64
CA ILE A 200 4.76 -4.73 -3.98
C ILE A 200 5.86 -5.14 -4.95
N THR A 201 5.54 -6.11 -5.80
CA THR A 201 6.32 -6.44 -6.98
C THR A 201 5.50 -6.15 -8.22
N ALA A 202 6.04 -5.33 -9.11
CA ALA A 202 5.40 -4.96 -10.37
C ALA A 202 6.21 -5.48 -11.56
N LYS A 203 5.51 -6.10 -12.51
CA LYS A 203 6.09 -6.56 -13.79
C LYS A 203 5.56 -5.82 -15.00
N ALA A 204 4.32 -5.35 -14.92
CA ALA A 204 3.71 -4.57 -15.99
C ALA A 204 2.63 -3.61 -15.46
N TYR A 205 2.57 -2.43 -16.06
CA TYR A 205 1.60 -1.38 -15.76
C TYR A 205 1.10 -0.74 -17.06
N SER A 206 -0.18 -0.40 -17.11
CA SER A 206 -0.82 0.34 -18.19
C SER A 206 -1.26 1.72 -17.68
N SER A 207 -0.91 2.78 -18.41
CA SER A 207 -1.39 4.12 -18.08
C SER A 207 -2.91 4.25 -18.17
N THR A 208 -3.59 3.38 -18.92
CA THR A 208 -5.05 3.43 -19.11
C THR A 208 -5.81 2.46 -18.20
N ALA A 209 -5.20 1.34 -17.83
CA ALA A 209 -5.85 0.28 -17.05
C ALA A 209 -5.26 0.07 -15.64
N GLY A 210 -4.16 0.74 -15.32
CA GLY A 210 -3.43 0.56 -14.05
C GLY A 210 -2.56 -0.70 -14.02
N PRO A 211 -2.39 -1.34 -12.85
CA PRO A 211 -1.64 -2.58 -12.70
C PRO A 211 -2.12 -3.69 -13.65
N VAL A 212 -1.20 -4.25 -14.44
CA VAL A 212 -1.49 -5.39 -15.35
C VAL A 212 -0.89 -6.68 -14.80
N ALA A 213 0.33 -6.60 -14.25
CA ALA A 213 0.99 -7.71 -13.56
C ALA A 213 1.65 -7.16 -12.30
N MET A 214 0.99 -7.33 -11.17
CA MET A 214 1.43 -6.82 -9.88
C MET A 214 0.95 -7.72 -8.75
N THR A 215 1.85 -8.00 -7.82
CA THR A 215 1.61 -8.83 -6.65
C THR A 215 2.01 -8.06 -5.42
N GLY A 216 1.17 -8.11 -4.39
CA GLY A 216 1.53 -7.63 -3.07
C GLY A 216 1.80 -8.79 -2.12
N GLN A 217 2.60 -8.50 -1.11
CA GLN A 217 2.96 -9.42 -0.05
C GLN A 217 2.88 -8.67 1.28
N LEU A 218 2.05 -9.17 2.18
CA LEU A 218 2.03 -8.74 3.57
C LEU A 218 2.95 -9.69 4.35
N ILE A 219 3.95 -9.14 5.03
CA ILE A 219 4.84 -9.89 5.91
C ILE A 219 4.55 -9.42 7.32
N VAL A 220 4.11 -10.35 8.17
CA VAL A 220 3.76 -10.09 9.56
C VAL A 220 4.78 -10.79 10.44
N GLU A 221 5.34 -10.05 11.38
CA GLU A 221 6.23 -10.61 12.39
C GLU A 221 5.40 -11.32 13.47
N LEU A 222 5.87 -12.46 13.93
CA LEU A 222 5.32 -13.19 15.06
C LEU A 222 6.25 -13.03 16.27
N PRO A 223 5.70 -12.98 17.50
CA PRO A 223 6.50 -12.95 18.71
C PRO A 223 7.38 -14.20 18.79
N ALA A 224 8.56 -14.06 19.40
CA ALA A 224 9.39 -15.22 19.68
C ALA A 224 8.66 -16.15 20.66
N ALA A 225 8.81 -17.47 20.48
CA ALA A 225 8.29 -18.46 21.41
C ALA A 225 8.94 -18.27 22.79
N GLY A 226 8.29 -17.51 23.67
CA GLY A 226 8.82 -17.06 24.96
C GLY A 226 8.21 -15.75 25.45
N ASP A 227 7.73 -14.90 24.52
CA ASP A 227 6.91 -13.73 24.85
C ASP A 227 5.43 -14.16 24.96
N GLU A 228 5.11 -14.97 25.96
CA GLU A 228 3.72 -15.33 26.25
C GLU A 228 2.92 -14.10 26.67
N LEU A 229 2.00 -13.68 25.78
CA LEU A 229 0.71 -13.03 26.01
C LEU A 229 0.46 -12.53 27.45
N THR A 230 1.12 -11.43 27.82
CA THR A 230 0.99 -10.82 29.15
C THR A 230 -0.25 -9.94 29.25
N ALA A 231 -1.40 -10.42 28.74
CA ALA A 231 -2.61 -9.61 28.68
C ALA A 231 -3.90 -10.37 29.02
N THR A 232 -3.88 -11.44 29.83
CA THR A 232 -5.13 -11.91 30.48
C THR A 232 -4.88 -12.69 31.79
N SER A 233 -4.27 -12.04 32.80
CA SER A 233 -4.31 -12.55 34.19
C SER A 233 -4.50 -11.42 35.20
N THR A 234 -5.46 -10.53 34.93
CA THR A 234 -5.93 -9.56 35.93
C THR A 234 -7.42 -9.30 35.79
N ARG A 235 -8.21 -10.38 35.82
CA ARG A 235 -9.65 -10.26 36.08
C ARG A 235 -10.17 -11.40 36.93
N THR A 236 -9.60 -11.51 38.14
CA THR A 236 -10.30 -12.16 39.25
C THR A 236 -10.00 -11.44 40.56
N SER A 237 -11.08 -11.11 41.28
CA SER A 237 -11.14 -10.51 42.61
C SER A 237 -10.92 -8.99 42.70
N ARG A 238 -12.03 -8.24 42.66
CA ARG A 238 -12.38 -7.28 43.72
C ARG A 238 -13.84 -6.86 43.61
N ARG A 239 -14.59 -7.32 44.62
CA ARG A 239 -15.95 -6.99 45.08
C ARG A 239 -17.11 -7.54 44.27
#